data_AF-A0A2V6NFT6-F1
#
_entry.id   AF-A0A2V6NFT6-F1
#
_cell.length_a   1.000
_cell.length_b   1.000
_cell.length_c   1.000
_cell.angle_alpha   90.00
_cell.angle_beta   90.00
_cell.angle_gamma   90.00
#
_symmetry.space_group_name_H-M   'P 1'
#
loop_
_entity.id
_entity.type
_entity.pdbx_description
1 polymer ?
#
loop_
_entity_poly.entity_id
_entity_poly.type
_entity_poly.pdbx_seq_one_letter_code
_entity_poly.pdbx_strand_id
1 'polypeptide(L)' 'NLRAACQKNGIEFLVAEPWLCTDNAAMIALAAMLRLENGIVSDLAEEIDPNLALR' A
#
# COMPACT_ATOMS: atom_id res chain seq x y z
N ASN A 1 -19.19 10.03 9.38
CA ASN A 1 -17.85 9.86 8.76
C ASN A 1 -17.39 8.41 9.00
N LEU A 2 -16.33 7.94 8.34
CA LEU A 2 -15.83 6.56 8.49
C LEU A 2 -15.45 6.22 9.95
N ARG A 3 -14.80 7.16 10.65
CA ARG A 3 -14.42 7.00 12.07
C ARG A 3 -15.62 6.65 12.96
N ALA A 4 -16.73 7.37 12.85
CA ALA A 4 -17.94 7.11 13.63
C ALA A 4 -18.60 5.76 13.26
N ALA A 5 -18.53 5.36 11.98
CA ALA A 5 -19.00 4.06 11.54
C ALA A 5 -18.16 2.92 12.13
N CYS A 6 -16.83 3.02 12.11
CA CYS A 6 -15.93 2.05 12.73
C CYS A 6 -16.20 1.92 14.24
N GLN A 7 -16.31 3.05 14.95
CA GLN A 7 -16.62 3.06 16.39
C GLN A 7 -17.95 2.37 16.72
N LYS A 8 -19.01 2.64 15.94
CA LYS A 8 -20.31 1.99 16.12
C LYS A 8 -20.24 0.47 15.95
N ASN A 9 -19.34 -0.02 15.11
CA ASN A 9 -19.20 -1.45 14.82
C ASN A 9 -18.07 -2.12 15.63
N GLY A 10 -17.44 -1.42 16.57
CA GLY A 10 -16.33 -1.97 17.36
C GLY A 10 -15.07 -2.26 16.54
N ILE A 11 -14.86 -1.54 15.43
CA ILE A 11 -13.70 -1.69 14.54
C ILE A 11 -12.74 -0.52 14.77
N GLU A 12 -11.44 -0.79 14.80
CA GLU A 12 -10.41 0.25 14.85
C GLU A 12 -10.30 0.99 13.52
N PHE A 13 -10.22 2.33 13.57
CA PHE A 13 -10.04 3.16 12.38
C PHE A 13 -8.59 3.64 12.28
N LEU A 14 -7.85 3.13 11.30
CA LEU A 14 -6.49 3.53 10.96
C LEU A 14 -6.48 4.42 9.72
N VAL A 15 -5.68 5.49 9.75
CA VAL A 15 -5.49 6.41 8.62
C VAL A 15 -4.04 6.89 8.63
N ALA A 16 -3.43 6.97 7.45
CA ALA A 16 -2.10 7.55 7.30
C ALA A 16 -2.14 9.07 7.44
N GLU A 17 -0.97 9.69 7.65
CA GLU A 17 -0.83 11.15 7.58
C GLU A 17 -1.27 11.65 6.19
N PRO A 18 -1.91 12.83 6.07
CA PRO A 18 -2.51 13.28 4.81
C PRO A 18 -1.55 13.29 3.61
N TRP A 19 -0.28 13.60 3.83
CA TRP A 19 0.74 13.63 2.76
C TRP A 19 1.17 12.23 2.29
N LEU A 20 0.86 11.18 3.06
CA LEU A 20 1.07 9.78 2.69
C LEU A 20 -0.14 9.17 1.98
N CYS A 21 -1.30 9.84 1.97
CA CYS A 21 -2.53 9.32 1.37
C CYS A 21 -2.59 9.51 -0.16
N THR A 22 -1.92 10.52 -0.70
CA THR A 22 -1.76 10.71 -2.15
C THR A 22 -0.54 9.95 -2.66
N ASP A 23 -0.50 9.68 -3.97
CA ASP A 23 0.63 8.99 -4.60
C ASP A 23 1.97 9.60 -4.21
N ASN A 24 2.86 8.77 -3.66
CA ASN A 24 4.16 9.19 -3.16
C ASN A 24 5.20 8.08 -3.33
N ALA A 25 6.48 8.44 -3.38
CA ALA A 25 7.57 7.47 -3.49
C ALA A 25 7.82 6.69 -2.18
N ALA A 26 7.40 7.22 -1.03
CA ALA A 26 7.64 6.58 0.26
C ALA A 26 6.88 5.25 0.39
N MET A 27 5.63 5.19 -0.06
CA MET A 27 4.85 3.95 -0.07
C MET A 27 5.42 2.92 -1.05
N ILE A 28 5.96 3.37 -2.19
CA ILE A 28 6.59 2.49 -3.18
C ILE A 28 7.87 1.88 -2.60
N ALA A 29 8.71 2.68 -1.94
CA ALA A 29 9.92 2.21 -1.29
C ALA A 29 9.61 1.21 -0.17
N LEU A 30 8.58 1.47 0.65
CA LEU A 30 8.16 0.55 1.71
C LEU A 30 7.64 -0.77 1.13
N ALA A 31 6.78 -0.73 0.11
CA ALA A 31 6.28 -1.94 -0.53
C ALA A 31 7.41 -2.77 -1.17
N ALA A 32 8.39 -2.12 -1.80
CA ALA A 32 9.56 -2.79 -2.36
C ALA A 32 10.43 -3.45 -1.28
N MET A 33 10.68 -2.77 -0.17
CA MET A 33 11.41 -3.32 0.98
C MET A 33 10.71 -4.56 1.54
N LEU A 34 9.40 -4.48 1.82
CA LEU A 34 8.63 -5.60 2.34
C LEU A 34 8.63 -6.80 1.37
N ARG A 35 8.59 -6.54 0.06
CA ARG A 35 8.71 -7.59 -0.97
C ARG A 35 10.10 -8.24 -0.95
N LEU A 36 11.15 -7.44 -0.88
CA LEU A 36 12.53 -7.91 -0.83
C LEU A 36 12.78 -8.77 0.43
N GLU A 37 12.26 -8.35 1.59
CA GLU A 37 12.34 -9.13 2.85
C GLU A 37 11.63 -10.49 2.74
N ASN A 38 10.60 -10.59 1.89
CA ASN A 38 9.92 -11.84 1.57
C ASN A 38 10.53 -12.59 0.37
N GLY A 39 11.71 -12.19 -0.11
CA GLY A 39 12.42 -12.83 -1.22
C GLY A 39 11.79 -12.59 -2.59
N ILE A 40 10.87 -11.63 -2.72
CA ILE A 40 10.23 -11.27 -3.98
C ILE A 40 11.08 -10.21 -4.68
N VAL A 41 11.67 -10.59 -5.82
CA VAL A 41 12.45 -9.71 -6.69
C VAL A 41 11.94 -9.79 -8.12
N SER A 42 12.12 -8.71 -8.86
CA SER A 42 11.75 -8.60 -10.28
C SER A 42 12.92 -8.98 -11.18
N ASP A 43 12.61 -9.49 -12.37
CA ASP A 43 13.62 -9.67 -13.43
C ASP A 43 14.02 -8.30 -14.00
N LEU A 44 15.27 -8.15 -14.46
CA LEU A 44 15.73 -6.91 -15.07
C LEU A 44 14.97 -6.57 -16.36
N ALA A 45 14.49 -7.57 -17.09
CA ALA A 45 13.69 -7.42 -18.29
C ALA A 45 12.17 -7.40 -18.02
N GLU A 46 11.74 -7.35 -16.74
CA GLU A 46 10.33 -7.22 -16.40
C GLU A 46 9.79 -5.86 -16.88
N GLU A 47 8.73 -5.91 -17.68
CA GLU A 47 8.10 -4.74 -18.28
C GLU A 47 6.87 -4.28 -17.48
N ILE A 48 6.46 -3.03 -17.73
CA ILE A 48 5.32 -2.42 -17.05
C ILE A 48 4.02 -3.08 -17.55
N ASP A 49 3.18 -3.55 -16.61
CA ASP A 49 1.79 -3.91 -16.87
C ASP A 49 0.85 -2.75 -16.48
N PRO A 50 0.28 -2.01 -17.45
CA PRO A 50 -0.63 -0.91 -17.16
C PRO A 50 -1.96 -1.35 -16.55
N ASN A 51 -2.27 -2.66 -16.56
CA ASN A 51 -3.48 -3.23 -15.99
C ASN A 51 -3.17 -4.21 -14.84
N LEU A 52 -2.04 -4.02 -14.16
CA LEU A 52 -1.61 -4.89 -13.06
C LEU A 52 -2.69 -5.02 -11.97
N ALA A 53 -3.18 -6.24 -11.76
CA ALA A 53 -4.16 -6.53 -10.72
C ALA A 53 -3.51 -6.66 -9.33
N LEU A 54 -4.21 -6.18 -8.30
CA LEU A 54 -3.85 -6.44 -6.90
C LEU A 54 -4.08 -7.93 -6.57
N ARG A 55 -3.11 -8.54 -5.89
CA ARG A 55 -3.15 -9.94 -5.44
C ARG A 55 -3.20 -10.03 -3.92
#